data_AF-A0A7W1W9C7-F1
#
_entry.id   AF-A0A7W1W9C7-F1
#
_cell.length_a   1.000
_cell.length_b   1.000
_cell.length_c   1.000
_cell.angle_alpha   90.00
_cell.angle_beta   90.00
_cell.angle_gamma   90.00
#
_symmetry.space_group_name_H-M   'P 1'
#
loop_
_entity.id
_entity.type
_entity.pdbx_description
1 polymer ?
#
loop_
_entity_poly.entity_id
_entity_poly.type
_entity_poly.pdbx_seq_one_letter_code
_entity_poly.pdbx_strand_id
1 'polypeptide(L)'
;MIKNKIFSASLRLCVSILFFAFAISAQKVPAPNESLGFTPGDDKKLASWNQIVDYFKKLDAASDRVKFEEIGKTTMGAPFVYATISAPENLK
;
A
#
# COMPACT_ATOMS: atom_id res chain seq x y z
N MET A 1 -35.48 34.22 6.24
CA MET A 1 -34.19 34.14 5.51
C MET A 1 -33.04 33.47 6.28
N ILE A 2 -33.04 33.48 7.63
CA ILE A 2 -31.97 32.92 8.47
C ILE A 2 -31.95 31.37 8.49
N LYS A 3 -33.11 30.70 8.44
CA LYS A 3 -33.21 29.23 8.45
C LYS A 3 -32.51 28.56 7.25
N ASN A 4 -32.55 29.17 6.06
CA ASN A 4 -31.93 28.61 4.85
C ASN A 4 -30.40 28.73 4.85
N LYS A 5 -29.84 29.77 5.49
CA LYS A 5 -28.39 29.92 5.69
C LYS A 5 -27.85 28.87 6.68
N ILE A 6 -28.60 28.56 7.73
CA ILE A 6 -28.24 27.54 8.72
C ILE A 6 -28.31 26.14 8.08
N PHE A 7 -29.37 25.85 7.31
CA PHE A 7 -29.50 24.57 6.58
C PHE A 7 -28.37 24.36 5.54
N SER A 8 -28.01 25.42 4.81
CA SER A 8 -26.87 25.39 3.87
C SER A 8 -25.52 25.21 4.58
N ALA A 9 -25.34 25.81 5.77
CA ALA A 9 -24.14 25.65 6.57
C ALA A 9 -24.00 24.21 7.12
N SER A 10 -25.10 23.62 7.58
CA SER A 10 -25.16 22.21 8.01
C SER A 10 -24.82 21.25 6.87
N LEU A 11 -25.32 21.51 5.66
CA LEU A 11 -25.04 20.70 4.48
C LEU A 11 -23.55 20.77 4.06
N ARG A 12 -22.95 21.96 4.13
CA ARG A 12 -21.50 22.16 3.86
C ARG A 12 -20.62 21.47 4.91
N LEU A 13 -21.05 21.46 6.17
CA LEU A 13 -20.35 20.78 7.26
C LEU A 13 -20.40 19.26 7.09
N CYS A 14 -21.55 18.69 6.71
CA CYS A 14 -21.65 17.25 6.41
C CYS A 14 -20.78 16.84 5.22
N VAL A 15 -20.74 17.64 4.15
CA VAL A 15 -19.90 17.35 2.97
C VAL A 15 -18.42 17.39 3.31
N SER A 16 -17.99 18.32 4.17
CA SER A 16 -16.58 18.41 4.60
C SER A 16 -16.17 17.27 5.53
N ILE A 17 -17.07 16.80 6.41
CA ILE A 17 -16.84 15.61 7.24
C ILE A 17 -16.72 14.34 6.37
N LEU A 18 -17.56 14.19 5.35
CA LEU A 18 -17.49 13.08 4.39
C LEU A 18 -16.17 13.08 3.59
N PHE A 19 -15.67 14.26 3.21
CA PHE A 19 -14.38 14.40 2.54
C PHE A 19 -13.21 14.02 3.46
N PHE A 20 -13.26 14.40 4.73
CA PHE A 20 -12.19 14.09 5.69
C PHE A 20 -12.18 12.61 6.10
N ALA A 21 -13.36 11.96 6.15
CA ALA A 21 -13.47 10.52 6.41
C ALA A 21 -12.83 9.67 5.29
N PHE A 22 -12.86 10.15 4.04
CA PHE A 22 -12.21 9.46 2.92
C PHE A 22 -10.68 9.55 2.97
N ALA A 23 -10.14 10.67 3.49
CA ALA A 23 -8.70 10.86 3.67
C ALA A 23 -8.09 9.96 4.76
N ILE A 24 -8.91 9.46 5.69
CA ILE A 24 -8.48 8.59 6.80
C ILE A 24 -8.56 7.09 6.41
N SER A 25 -8.89 6.76 5.16
CA SER A 25 -8.72 5.39 4.69
C SER A 25 -7.23 5.07 4.65
N ALA A 26 -6.70 4.64 5.79
CA ALA A 26 -5.33 4.18 5.97
C ALA A 26 -5.05 3.17 4.84
N GLN A 27 -3.97 3.43 4.09
CA GLN A 27 -3.52 2.54 3.03
C GLN A 27 -3.40 1.14 3.62
N LYS A 28 -4.28 0.22 3.21
CA LYS A 28 -4.25 -1.15 3.72
C LYS A 28 -3.02 -1.83 3.16
N VAL A 29 -1.94 -1.83 3.93
CA VAL A 29 -0.71 -2.54 3.59
C VAL A 29 -1.00 -4.05 3.65
N PRO A 30 -0.84 -4.80 2.55
CA PRO A 30 -1.15 -6.22 2.52
C PRO A 30 -0.21 -6.98 3.44
N ALA A 31 -0.76 -7.87 4.27
CA ALA A 31 0.06 -8.75 5.08
C ALA A 31 0.71 -9.84 4.21
N PRO A 32 1.90 -10.38 4.59
CA PRO A 32 2.53 -11.46 3.85
C PRO A 32 1.62 -12.68 3.68
N ASN A 33 0.88 -13.06 4.72
CA ASN A 33 -0.02 -14.22 4.67
C ASN A 33 -1.22 -14.01 3.73
N GLU A 34 -1.74 -12.79 3.58
CA GLU A 34 -2.80 -12.45 2.64
C GLU A 34 -2.32 -12.60 1.18
N SER A 35 -1.03 -12.37 0.92
CA SER A 35 -0.44 -12.48 -0.43
C SER A 35 0.11 -13.86 -0.75
N LEU A 36 0.71 -14.54 0.24
CA LEU A 36 1.36 -15.84 0.06
C LEU A 36 0.41 -17.02 0.31
N GLY A 37 -0.69 -16.82 1.04
CA GLY A 37 -1.62 -17.87 1.47
C GLY A 37 -1.11 -18.70 2.65
N PHE A 38 0.02 -18.30 3.24
CA PHE A 38 0.61 -18.91 4.43
C PHE A 38 1.51 -17.91 5.16
N THR A 39 1.86 -18.21 6.41
CA THR A 39 2.77 -17.35 7.18
C THR A 39 4.22 -17.70 6.82
N PRO A 40 5.06 -16.73 6.45
CA PRO A 40 6.50 -16.97 6.26
C PRO A 40 7.11 -17.68 7.48
N GLY A 41 7.76 -18.81 7.26
CA GLY A 41 8.33 -19.66 8.32
C GLY A 41 7.47 -20.87 8.71
N ASP A 42 6.26 -21.01 8.16
CA ASP A 42 5.47 -22.24 8.28
C ASP A 42 6.24 -23.46 7.77
N ASP A 43 6.08 -24.60 8.46
CA ASP A 43 6.76 -25.86 8.10
C ASP A 43 6.43 -26.28 6.66
N LYS A 44 7.47 -26.64 5.90
CA LYS A 44 7.41 -27.07 4.49
C LYS A 44 6.75 -26.07 3.54
N LYS A 45 6.71 -24.78 3.88
CA LYS A 45 6.19 -23.73 2.99
C LYS A 45 7.28 -22.73 2.60
N LEU A 46 7.47 -22.57 1.31
CA LEU A 46 8.41 -21.61 0.72
C LEU A 46 7.72 -20.84 -0.39
N ALA A 47 7.88 -19.52 -0.38
CA ALA A 47 7.36 -18.66 -1.43
C ALA A 47 8.20 -18.83 -2.70
N SER A 48 7.54 -18.97 -3.84
CA SER A 48 8.22 -18.92 -5.14
C SER A 48 8.73 -17.51 -5.43
N TRP A 49 9.71 -17.40 -6.33
CA TRP A 49 10.25 -16.11 -6.75
C TRP A 49 9.18 -15.14 -7.25
N ASN A 50 8.23 -15.63 -8.07
CA ASN A 50 7.14 -14.80 -8.59
C ASN A 50 6.25 -14.27 -7.46
N GLN A 51 5.94 -15.09 -6.45
CA GLN A 51 5.15 -14.64 -5.30
C GLN A 51 5.86 -13.55 -4.50
N ILE A 52 7.19 -13.65 -4.35
CA ILE A 52 8.00 -12.63 -3.68
C ILE A 52 7.95 -11.32 -4.46
N VAL A 53 8.22 -11.36 -5.77
CA VAL A 53 8.18 -10.19 -6.64
C VAL A 53 6.80 -9.53 -6.63
N ASP A 54 5.73 -10.31 -6.75
CA ASP A 54 4.36 -9.80 -6.76
C ASP A 54 3.97 -9.17 -5.42
N TYR A 55 4.40 -9.77 -4.30
CA TYR A 55 4.17 -9.21 -2.97
C TYR A 55 4.86 -7.85 -2.81
N PHE A 56 6.15 -7.75 -3.16
CA PHE A 56 6.88 -6.49 -3.01
C PHE A 56 6.40 -5.39 -3.97
N LYS A 57 5.94 -5.73 -5.18
CA LYS A 57 5.25 -4.79 -6.07
C LYS A 57 3.97 -4.23 -5.46
N LYS A 58 3.16 -5.08 -4.83
CA LYS A 58 1.95 -4.63 -4.11
C LYS A 58 2.31 -3.77 -2.89
N LEU A 59 3.39 -4.12 -2.21
CA LEU A 59 3.86 -3.40 -1.03
C LEU A 59 4.34 -1.98 -1.36
N ASP A 60 5.12 -1.84 -2.44
CA ASP A 60 5.55 -0.56 -3.02
C ASP A 60 4.36 0.34 -3.39
N ALA A 61 3.33 -0.22 -4.04
CA ALA A 61 2.13 0.53 -4.39
C ALA A 61 1.27 0.95 -3.16
N ALA A 62 1.40 0.23 -2.05
CA ALA A 62 0.55 0.40 -0.86
C ALA A 62 1.24 1.16 0.29
N SER A 63 2.54 1.46 0.20
CA SER A 63 3.33 2.00 1.30
C SER A 63 4.35 3.04 0.80
N ASP A 64 4.39 4.20 1.43
CA ASP A 64 5.41 5.24 1.19
C ASP A 64 6.79 4.90 1.80
N ARG A 65 6.91 3.74 2.45
CA ARG A 65 8.12 3.27 3.14
C ARG A 65 8.89 2.22 2.35
N VAL A 66 8.39 1.84 1.18
CA VAL A 66 8.98 0.80 0.34
C VAL A 66 9.18 1.36 -1.06
N LYS A 67 10.38 1.14 -1.61
CA LYS A 67 10.71 1.40 -3.00
C LYS A 67 11.14 0.10 -3.67
N PHE A 68 10.41 -0.37 -4.66
CA PHE A 68 10.69 -1.62 -5.37
C PHE A 68 11.07 -1.39 -6.83
N GLU A 69 12.26 -1.84 -7.22
CA GLU A 69 12.83 -1.56 -8.53
C GLU A 69 13.39 -2.84 -9.18
N GLU A 70 13.17 -3.00 -10.49
CA GLU A 70 13.87 -4.00 -11.29
C GLU A 70 15.17 -3.38 -11.83
N ILE A 71 16.31 -3.93 -11.43
CA ILE A 71 17.65 -3.45 -11.82
C ILE A 71 18.21 -4.18 -13.04
N GLY A 72 17.49 -5.18 -13.55
CA GLY A 72 17.86 -5.93 -14.75
C GLY A 72 17.27 -7.33 -14.77
N LYS A 73 17.89 -8.22 -15.55
CA LYS A 73 17.53 -9.65 -15.61
C LYS A 73 18.67 -10.50 -15.06
N THR A 74 18.32 -11.63 -14.43
CA THR A 74 19.28 -12.66 -14.04
C THR A 74 19.76 -13.43 -15.27
N THR A 75 20.77 -14.29 -15.10
CA THR A 75 21.28 -15.18 -16.17
C THR A 75 20.20 -16.06 -16.79
N MET A 76 19.16 -16.42 -16.03
CA MET A 76 18.02 -17.22 -16.50
C MET A 76 16.84 -16.36 -16.97
N GLY A 77 17.01 -15.04 -17.13
CA GLY A 77 15.98 -14.14 -17.61
C GLY A 77 14.91 -13.74 -16.59
N ALA A 78 15.03 -14.16 -15.32
CA ALA A 78 14.13 -13.72 -14.26
C ALA A 78 14.41 -12.24 -13.90
N PRO A 79 13.41 -11.48 -13.41
CA PRO A 79 13.67 -10.11 -12.96
C PRO A 79 14.67 -10.12 -11.80
N PHE A 80 15.69 -9.27 -11.88
CA PHE A 80 16.61 -9.01 -10.79
C PHE A 80 16.18 -7.71 -10.11
N VAL A 81 15.84 -7.78 -8.83
CA VAL A 81 15.04 -6.74 -8.16
C VAL A 81 15.72 -6.27 -6.88
N TYR A 82 15.40 -5.04 -6.49
CA TYR A 82 15.83 -4.40 -5.26
C TYR A 82 14.62 -3.84 -4.51
N ALA A 83 14.55 -4.09 -3.20
CA ALA A 83 13.51 -3.56 -2.32
C ALA A 83 14.18 -2.71 -1.24
N THR A 84 14.00 -1.39 -1.30
CA THR A 84 14.49 -0.47 -0.27
C THR A 84 13.38 -0.23 0.75
N ILE A 85 13.66 -0.45 2.03
CA ILE A 85 12.71 -0.22 3.12
C ILE A 85 13.32 0.82 4.05
N SER A 86 12.67 1.96 4.20
CA SER A 86 13.17 3.04 5.05
C SER A 86 12.04 3.92 5.56
N ALA A 87 12.36 4.92 6.38
CA ALA A 87 11.42 5.99 6.67
C ALA A 87 11.19 6.83 5.38
N PRO A 88 9.98 7.37 5.15
CA PRO A 88 9.66 8.09 3.91
C PRO A 88 10.62 9.24 3.61
N GLU A 89 11.17 9.87 4.66
CA GLU A 89 12.09 11.00 4.53
C GLU A 89 13.42 10.62 3.85
N ASN A 90 13.80 9.34 3.90
CA ASN A 90 15.05 8.81 3.33
C ASN A 90 14.88 8.30 1.88
N LEU A 91 13.66 8.23 1.35
CA LEU A 91 13.34 7.64 0.03
C LEU A 91 13.10 8.69 -1.07
N LYS A 92 13.46 9.95 -0.83
CA LYS A 92 13.30 11.08 -1.76
C LYS A 92 14.26 11.03 -2.94
#